data_AF-A0A7C9KB99-F1
#
_entry.id   AF-A0A7C9KB99-F1
#
_cell.length_a   1.000
_cell.length_b   1.000
_cell.length_c   1.000
_cell.angle_alpha   90.00
_cell.angle_beta   90.00
_cell.angle_gamma   90.00
#
_symmetry.space_group_name_H-M   'P 1'
#
loop_
_entity.id
_entity.type
_entity.pdbx_description
1 polymer ?
#
loop_
_entity_poly.entity_id
_entity_poly.type
_entity_poly.pdbx_seq_one_letter_code
_entity_poly.pdbx_strand_id
1 'polypeptide(L)'
;MVAVLGYSRDEIASAVREMYTAVATTPEAHFHFPVGAAGMQIAGYPHELTEGLPEAAVASFAGVGCPFRAGTLPPGEQVLDVGSGAGVDSMIAGRMVGQGGKVYALDMTPAMSAKLRDTAAKAGIENLEIREGTAENIPLSDASVDVIVSNGVLNLVPDKRRAMREMFRVLRPGGRMQIADIVIKRPVTPDCLGDPKLWAECVVGATVDEDYLEMFRDAGFEEVEVVRSFDYFAHSPSPETREVARSFDARAIELRMRRAETPPRWIGVLARRVSPKRLARQIGRRGMWGIVAFALAAVACYGAIAALAGLSLLGISLTLDDGVWSAAIGGLAVATALVVAAGWRKHRRWGPTMLAVGGSTLIGYTMIVAYHGLLEAAGFALLAAGVFWDYRIRRYAGSPRARGVAGRDSAAAANPSALT
;
A
#
# COMPACT_ATOMS: atom_id res chain seq x y z
N MET A 1 -3.86 1.59 10.45
CA MET A 1 -4.30 2.95 10.11
C MET A 1 -3.18 3.59 9.33
N VAL A 2 -3.27 3.65 8.00
CA VAL A 2 -2.41 4.58 7.26
C VAL A 2 -3.10 5.91 7.53
N ALA A 3 -2.56 6.67 8.47
CA ALA A 3 -3.08 8.00 8.78
C ALA A 3 -2.92 8.81 7.50
N VAL A 4 -4.06 9.13 6.86
CA VAL A 4 -4.12 10.10 5.77
C VAL A 4 -3.77 11.44 6.42
N LEU A 5 -2.51 11.83 6.30
CA LEU A 5 -2.05 13.10 6.82
C LEU A 5 -2.61 14.19 5.90
N GLY A 6 -3.80 14.71 6.22
CA GLY A 6 -4.31 15.95 5.63
C GLY A 6 -5.78 15.98 5.20
N TYR A 7 -6.45 14.84 4.98
CA TYR A 7 -7.82 14.79 4.46
C TYR A 7 -8.75 13.94 5.32
N SER A 8 -9.98 14.43 5.50
CA SER A 8 -11.09 13.70 6.12
C SER A 8 -11.63 12.61 5.18
N ARG A 9 -12.36 11.65 5.76
CA ARG A 9 -13.01 10.57 4.99
C ARG A 9 -14.00 11.13 3.96
N ASP A 10 -14.70 12.20 4.33
CA ASP A 10 -15.75 12.81 3.50
C ASP A 10 -15.16 13.57 2.31
N GLU A 11 -13.99 14.21 2.48
CA GLU A 11 -13.26 14.86 1.39
C GLU A 11 -12.80 13.83 0.35
N ILE A 12 -12.21 12.71 0.80
CA ILE A 12 -11.80 11.62 -0.11
C ILE A 12 -13.00 11.07 -0.86
N ALA A 13 -14.09 10.74 -0.14
CA ALA A 13 -15.30 10.20 -0.75
C ALA A 13 -15.92 11.19 -1.76
N SER A 14 -15.90 12.48 -1.45
CA SER A 14 -16.44 13.52 -2.35
C SER A 14 -15.59 13.66 -3.61
N ALA A 15 -14.25 13.69 -3.48
CA ALA A 15 -13.33 13.76 -4.62
C ALA A 15 -13.45 12.53 -5.54
N VAL A 16 -13.55 11.33 -4.95
CA VAL A 16 -13.79 10.09 -5.70
C VAL A 16 -15.12 10.17 -6.44
N ARG A 17 -16.20 10.58 -5.76
CA ARG A 17 -17.54 10.71 -6.37
C ARG A 17 -17.55 11.71 -7.53
N GLU A 18 -16.89 12.85 -7.38
CA GLU A 18 -16.79 13.87 -8.42
C GLU A 18 -16.07 13.33 -9.66
N MET A 19 -14.90 12.70 -9.46
CA MET A 19 -14.13 12.12 -10.55
C MET A 19 -14.91 11.04 -11.31
N TYR A 20 -15.52 10.09 -10.61
CA TYR A 20 -16.28 9.02 -11.26
C TYR A 20 -17.63 9.50 -11.79
N THR A 21 -18.16 10.62 -11.30
CA THR A 21 -19.29 11.30 -11.98
C THR A 21 -18.85 11.79 -13.35
N ALA A 22 -17.68 12.41 -13.47
CA ALA A 22 -17.13 12.83 -14.76
C ALA A 22 -16.87 11.65 -15.71
N VAL A 23 -16.33 10.53 -15.21
CA VAL A 23 -16.15 9.31 -16.02
C VAL A 23 -17.50 8.77 -16.53
N ALA A 24 -18.57 8.86 -15.73
CA ALA A 24 -19.90 8.42 -16.13
C ALA A 24 -20.52 9.33 -17.19
N THR A 25 -20.46 10.65 -16.99
CA THR A 25 -21.17 11.65 -17.82
C THR A 25 -20.40 12.11 -19.04
N THR A 26 -19.07 12.08 -18.98
CA THR A 26 -18.16 12.64 -19.99
C THR A 26 -16.93 11.72 -20.15
N PRO A 27 -17.13 10.43 -20.52
CA PRO A 27 -16.05 9.44 -20.61
C PRO A 27 -14.93 9.81 -21.59
N GLU A 28 -15.20 10.68 -22.56
CA GLU A 28 -14.25 11.23 -23.53
C GLU A 28 -13.35 12.34 -22.99
N ALA A 29 -13.60 12.82 -21.76
CA ALA A 29 -12.75 13.82 -21.13
C ALA A 29 -11.33 13.29 -20.87
N HIS A 30 -10.40 14.21 -20.62
CA HIS A 30 -9.02 13.83 -20.34
C HIS A 30 -8.86 13.36 -18.89
N PHE A 31 -8.60 12.06 -18.70
CA PHE A 31 -8.27 11.45 -17.42
C PHE A 31 -6.79 11.05 -17.35
N HIS A 32 -6.23 10.98 -16.14
CA HIS A 32 -4.85 10.53 -15.90
C HIS A 32 -4.67 9.01 -15.94
N PHE A 33 -5.76 8.25 -15.97
CA PHE A 33 -5.79 6.81 -16.19
C PHE A 33 -6.49 6.45 -17.51
N PRO A 34 -6.16 5.29 -18.08
CA PRO A 34 -6.93 4.72 -19.19
C PRO A 34 -8.42 4.56 -18.87
N VAL A 35 -9.27 5.02 -19.77
CA VAL A 35 -10.73 4.87 -19.72
C VAL A 35 -11.21 4.18 -21.00
N GLY A 36 -12.37 3.52 -20.94
CA GLY A 36 -13.01 3.00 -22.13
C GLY A 36 -12.48 1.64 -22.58
N ALA A 37 -12.74 1.31 -23.85
CA ALA A 37 -12.25 0.09 -24.49
C ALA A 37 -10.72 -0.02 -24.48
N ALA A 38 -10.01 1.10 -24.64
CA ALA A 38 -8.55 1.13 -24.54
C ALA A 38 -8.07 0.73 -23.13
N GLY A 39 -8.75 1.22 -22.08
CA GLY A 39 -8.50 0.81 -20.70
C GLY A 39 -8.72 -0.69 -20.48
N MET A 40 -9.78 -1.26 -21.04
CA MET A 40 -10.05 -2.71 -20.97
C MET A 40 -8.97 -3.54 -21.64
N GLN A 41 -8.47 -3.10 -22.81
CA GLN A 41 -7.37 -3.76 -23.51
C GLN A 41 -6.08 -3.74 -22.68
N ILE A 42 -5.75 -2.59 -22.07
CA ILE A 42 -4.59 -2.45 -21.17
C ILE A 42 -4.73 -3.34 -19.93
N ALA A 43 -5.93 -3.41 -19.34
CA ALA A 43 -6.26 -4.31 -18.25
C ALA A 43 -6.17 -5.80 -18.65
N GLY A 44 -6.18 -6.10 -19.95
CA GLY A 44 -5.97 -7.43 -20.50
C GLY A 44 -7.22 -8.31 -20.48
N TYR A 45 -8.39 -7.71 -20.73
CA TYR A 45 -9.63 -8.46 -20.92
C TYR A 45 -9.56 -9.28 -22.21
N PRO A 46 -9.87 -10.58 -22.17
CA PRO A 46 -10.06 -11.40 -23.37
C PRO A 46 -11.21 -10.87 -24.23
N HIS A 47 -11.08 -10.93 -25.55
CA HIS A 47 -12.10 -10.44 -26.48
C HIS A 47 -13.46 -11.10 -26.22
N GLU A 48 -13.45 -12.40 -25.92
CA GLU A 48 -14.62 -13.23 -25.67
C GLU A 48 -15.46 -12.73 -24.48
N LEU A 49 -14.83 -12.10 -23.48
CA LEU A 49 -15.55 -11.51 -22.35
C LEU A 49 -16.14 -10.14 -22.69
N THR A 50 -15.52 -9.42 -23.62
CA THR A 50 -15.89 -8.04 -23.96
C THR A 50 -16.88 -7.94 -25.12
N GLU A 51 -17.00 -9.00 -25.90
CA GLU A 51 -17.83 -9.04 -27.10
C GLU A 51 -19.31 -8.79 -26.77
N GLY A 52 -19.94 -7.89 -27.52
CA GLY A 52 -21.35 -7.55 -27.35
C GLY A 52 -21.67 -6.82 -26.04
N LEU A 53 -20.69 -6.35 -25.27
CA LEU A 53 -20.97 -5.45 -24.15
C LEU A 53 -21.53 -4.11 -24.68
N PRO A 54 -22.51 -3.51 -23.98
CA PRO A 54 -23.05 -2.22 -24.38
C PRO A 54 -21.96 -1.13 -24.41
N GLU A 55 -21.86 -0.41 -25.52
CA GLU A 55 -20.86 0.65 -25.72
C GLU A 55 -20.89 1.71 -24.62
N ALA A 56 -22.09 2.06 -24.14
CA ALA A 56 -22.25 3.03 -23.06
C ALA A 56 -21.56 2.62 -21.75
N ALA A 57 -21.61 1.32 -21.39
CA ALA A 57 -20.92 0.80 -20.22
C ALA A 57 -19.40 0.77 -20.45
N VAL A 58 -18.99 0.28 -21.62
CA VAL A 58 -17.57 0.19 -22.01
C VAL A 58 -16.91 1.56 -22.00
N ALA A 59 -17.57 2.60 -22.53
CA ALA A 59 -17.03 3.95 -22.59
C ALA A 59 -16.61 4.50 -21.22
N SER A 60 -17.30 4.12 -20.14
CA SER A 60 -17.00 4.55 -18.77
C SER A 60 -16.20 3.53 -17.95
N PHE A 61 -15.59 2.52 -18.59
CA PHE A 61 -14.71 1.59 -17.92
C PHE A 61 -13.48 2.30 -17.36
N ALA A 62 -13.12 2.03 -16.10
CA ALA A 62 -11.95 2.59 -15.43
C ALA A 62 -11.28 1.57 -14.48
N GLY A 63 -11.32 0.29 -14.84
CA GLY A 63 -10.67 -0.79 -14.10
C GLY A 63 -9.16 -0.89 -14.39
N VAL A 64 -8.44 -1.58 -13.51
CA VAL A 64 -6.96 -1.69 -13.54
C VAL A 64 -6.44 -3.08 -13.91
N GLY A 65 -7.33 -4.07 -14.01
CA GLY A 65 -7.00 -5.45 -14.40
C GLY A 65 -8.27 -6.24 -14.70
N CYS A 66 -8.14 -7.55 -14.95
CA CYS A 66 -9.27 -8.43 -15.26
C CYS A 66 -9.50 -9.43 -14.10
N PRO A 67 -10.46 -9.18 -13.18
CA PRO A 67 -10.67 -10.06 -12.01
C PRO A 67 -11.03 -11.49 -12.41
N PHE A 68 -11.72 -11.69 -13.54
CA PHE A 68 -12.15 -13.00 -14.04
C PHE A 68 -11.01 -13.94 -14.45
N ARG A 69 -9.77 -13.45 -14.54
CA ARG A 69 -8.58 -14.33 -14.69
C ARG A 69 -8.34 -15.21 -13.49
N ALA A 70 -8.85 -14.83 -12.31
CA ALA A 70 -8.71 -15.57 -11.08
C ALA A 70 -9.53 -16.88 -11.05
N GLY A 71 -10.61 -16.94 -11.82
CA GLY A 71 -11.45 -18.13 -11.96
C GLY A 71 -12.80 -17.81 -12.60
N THR A 72 -13.43 -18.84 -13.17
CA THR A 72 -14.80 -18.74 -13.72
C THR A 72 -15.83 -18.53 -12.61
N LEU A 73 -16.96 -17.94 -12.96
CA LEU A 73 -18.14 -17.84 -12.09
C LEU A 73 -19.15 -18.91 -12.53
N PRO A 74 -19.38 -19.97 -11.72
CA PRO A 74 -20.37 -20.99 -12.02
C PRO A 74 -21.78 -20.45 -12.25
N PRO A 75 -22.56 -21.08 -13.16
CA PRO A 75 -23.98 -20.76 -13.34
C PRO A 75 -24.77 -20.87 -12.04
N GLY A 76 -25.71 -19.94 -11.83
CA GLY A 76 -26.59 -19.94 -10.65
C GLY A 76 -26.04 -19.23 -9.41
N GLU A 77 -24.79 -18.78 -9.43
CA GLU A 77 -24.19 -18.15 -8.25
C GLU A 77 -24.63 -16.70 -8.02
N GLN A 78 -24.60 -16.31 -6.75
CA GLN A 78 -24.83 -14.94 -6.29
C GLN A 78 -23.48 -14.19 -6.25
N VAL A 79 -23.34 -13.15 -7.06
CA VAL A 79 -22.10 -12.39 -7.19
C VAL A 79 -22.30 -10.98 -6.63
N LEU A 80 -21.30 -10.46 -5.93
CA LEU A 80 -21.23 -9.03 -5.59
C LEU A 80 -20.07 -8.40 -6.35
N ASP A 81 -20.37 -7.37 -7.14
CA ASP A 81 -19.39 -6.49 -7.77
C ASP A 81 -19.24 -5.22 -6.93
N VAL A 82 -18.10 -5.08 -6.24
CA VAL A 82 -17.82 -3.94 -5.37
C VAL A 82 -17.10 -2.85 -6.15
N GLY A 83 -17.74 -1.68 -6.25
CA GLY A 83 -17.37 -0.54 -7.08
C GLY A 83 -17.62 -0.84 -8.56
N SER A 84 -18.86 -1.22 -8.87
CA SER A 84 -19.25 -1.71 -10.20
C SER A 84 -19.14 -0.67 -11.31
N GLY A 85 -19.06 0.62 -10.98
CA GLY A 85 -19.04 1.70 -11.95
C GLY A 85 -20.23 1.63 -12.90
N ALA A 86 -19.96 1.81 -14.19
CA ALA A 86 -20.96 1.66 -15.26
C ALA A 86 -21.31 0.20 -15.60
N GLY A 87 -20.74 -0.77 -14.87
CA GLY A 87 -21.17 -2.16 -14.82
C GLY A 87 -20.57 -3.11 -15.87
N VAL A 88 -19.40 -2.81 -16.43
CA VAL A 88 -18.70 -3.75 -17.33
C VAL A 88 -18.47 -5.10 -16.64
N ASP A 89 -17.88 -5.10 -15.45
CA ASP A 89 -17.61 -6.32 -14.69
C ASP A 89 -18.92 -6.98 -14.22
N SER A 90 -19.89 -6.19 -13.78
CA SER A 90 -21.24 -6.68 -13.45
C SER A 90 -21.92 -7.41 -14.62
N MET A 91 -21.85 -6.87 -15.84
CA MET A 91 -22.45 -7.49 -17.03
C MET A 91 -21.71 -8.76 -17.47
N ILE A 92 -20.38 -8.78 -17.37
CA ILE A 92 -19.59 -9.99 -17.62
C ILE A 92 -19.97 -11.07 -16.61
N ALA A 93 -20.02 -10.73 -15.31
CA ALA A 93 -20.43 -11.64 -14.27
C ALA A 93 -21.86 -12.17 -14.49
N GLY A 94 -22.79 -11.29 -14.88
CA GLY A 94 -24.18 -11.63 -15.16
C GLY A 94 -24.32 -12.64 -16.31
N ARG A 95 -23.48 -12.53 -17.35
CA ARG A 95 -23.40 -13.53 -18.42
C ARG A 95 -22.86 -14.87 -17.95
N MET A 96 -21.82 -14.87 -17.12
CA MET A 96 -21.20 -16.11 -16.62
C MET A 96 -22.15 -16.91 -15.72
N VAL A 97 -22.85 -16.24 -14.80
CA VAL A 97 -23.77 -16.92 -13.87
C VAL A 97 -25.12 -17.26 -14.51
N GLY A 98 -25.43 -16.64 -15.66
CA GLY A 98 -26.67 -16.85 -16.41
C GLY A 98 -27.94 -16.40 -15.67
N GLN A 99 -29.10 -16.74 -16.24
CA GLN A 99 -30.41 -16.33 -15.70
C GLN A 99 -30.74 -16.92 -14.32
N GLY A 100 -30.10 -18.04 -13.95
CA GLY A 100 -30.28 -18.64 -12.63
C GLY A 100 -29.47 -17.98 -11.53
N GLY A 101 -28.49 -17.15 -11.87
CA GLY A 101 -27.66 -16.41 -10.91
C GLY A 101 -28.05 -14.95 -10.82
N LYS A 102 -27.41 -14.21 -9.90
CA LYS A 102 -27.69 -12.80 -9.67
C LYS A 102 -26.41 -12.03 -9.39
N VAL A 103 -26.30 -10.82 -9.91
CA VAL A 103 -25.19 -9.92 -9.60
C VAL A 103 -25.72 -8.70 -8.85
N TYR A 104 -25.17 -8.46 -7.67
CA TYR A 104 -25.34 -7.21 -6.93
C TYR A 104 -24.24 -6.24 -7.37
N ALA A 105 -24.62 -5.18 -8.08
CA ALA A 105 -23.70 -4.14 -8.54
C ALA A 105 -23.69 -3.00 -7.52
N LEU A 106 -22.61 -2.89 -6.74
CA LEU A 106 -22.48 -1.90 -5.66
C LEU A 106 -21.60 -0.73 -6.11
N ASP A 107 -22.13 0.49 -6.10
CA ASP A 107 -21.34 1.71 -6.32
C ASP A 107 -21.77 2.86 -5.40
N MET A 108 -20.84 3.75 -5.05
CA MET A 108 -21.11 4.92 -4.21
C MET A 108 -21.46 6.18 -5.03
N THR A 109 -21.36 6.10 -6.35
CA THR A 109 -21.49 7.22 -7.29
C THR A 109 -22.83 7.14 -8.01
N PRO A 110 -23.81 8.01 -7.69
CA PRO A 110 -25.15 7.94 -8.29
C PRO A 110 -25.16 7.99 -9.83
N ALA A 111 -24.25 8.76 -10.43
CA ALA A 111 -24.15 8.86 -11.90
C ALA A 111 -23.74 7.53 -12.56
N MET A 112 -22.85 6.77 -11.92
CA MET A 112 -22.46 5.42 -12.38
C MET A 112 -23.63 4.44 -12.27
N SER A 113 -24.29 4.41 -11.11
CA SER A 113 -25.47 3.58 -10.88
C SER A 113 -26.62 3.90 -11.85
N ALA A 114 -26.85 5.19 -12.14
CA ALA A 114 -27.85 5.62 -13.11
C ALA A 114 -27.51 5.15 -14.53
N LYS A 115 -26.24 5.29 -14.95
CA LYS A 115 -25.77 4.83 -16.26
C LYS A 115 -25.88 3.32 -16.41
N LEU A 116 -25.47 2.56 -15.39
CA LEU A 116 -25.62 1.11 -15.36
C LEU A 116 -27.09 0.70 -15.47
N ARG A 117 -27.98 1.36 -14.73
CA ARG A 117 -29.43 1.07 -14.77
C ARG A 117 -30.02 1.27 -16.16
N ASP A 118 -29.72 2.39 -16.80
CA ASP A 118 -30.18 2.70 -18.16
C ASP A 118 -29.61 1.70 -19.19
N THR A 119 -28.31 1.40 -19.07
CA THR A 119 -27.62 0.49 -19.99
C THR A 119 -28.12 -0.95 -19.86
N ALA A 120 -28.30 -1.44 -18.63
CA ALA A 120 -28.83 -2.76 -18.36
C ALA A 120 -30.27 -2.92 -18.87
N ALA A 121 -31.12 -1.90 -18.67
CA ALA A 121 -32.49 -1.90 -19.17
C ALA A 121 -32.55 -1.95 -20.71
N LYS A 122 -31.74 -1.12 -21.39
CA LYS A 122 -31.65 -1.11 -22.86
C LYS A 122 -31.12 -2.42 -23.44
N ALA A 123 -30.22 -3.09 -22.72
CA ALA A 123 -29.63 -4.36 -23.13
C ALA A 123 -30.47 -5.59 -22.71
N GLY A 124 -31.59 -5.40 -22.02
CA GLY A 124 -32.45 -6.51 -21.55
C GLY A 124 -31.78 -7.39 -20.49
N ILE A 125 -30.88 -6.84 -19.68
CA ILE A 125 -30.16 -7.58 -18.64
C ILE A 125 -30.96 -7.51 -17.33
N GLU A 126 -31.57 -8.62 -16.95
CA GLU A 126 -32.51 -8.68 -15.82
C GLU A 126 -31.90 -9.19 -14.51
N ASN A 127 -30.75 -9.88 -14.57
CA ASN A 127 -30.11 -10.50 -13.41
C ASN A 127 -29.13 -9.57 -12.66
N LEU A 128 -29.15 -8.27 -12.94
CA LEU A 128 -28.37 -7.25 -12.22
C LEU A 128 -29.26 -6.50 -11.22
N GLU A 129 -28.80 -6.42 -9.98
CA GLU A 129 -29.42 -5.61 -8.94
C GLU A 129 -28.46 -4.52 -8.48
N ILE A 130 -28.79 -3.28 -8.82
CA ILE A 130 -27.95 -2.11 -8.54
C ILE A 130 -28.23 -1.62 -7.13
N ARG A 131 -27.17 -1.48 -6.33
CA ARG A 131 -27.20 -1.00 -4.95
C ARG A 131 -26.28 0.19 -4.81
N GLU A 132 -26.79 1.26 -4.22
CA GLU A 132 -25.97 2.39 -3.82
C GLU A 132 -25.42 2.18 -2.42
N GLY A 133 -24.11 2.34 -2.25
CA GLY A 133 -23.43 2.13 -0.97
C GLY A 133 -21.92 2.18 -1.11
N THR A 134 -21.20 2.02 0.00
CA THR A 134 -19.73 2.02 0.00
C THR A 134 -19.19 0.64 0.32
N ALA A 135 -17.94 0.39 -0.06
CA ALA A 135 -17.25 -0.85 0.29
C ALA A 135 -17.14 -1.04 1.82
N GLU A 136 -17.14 0.04 2.61
CA GLU A 136 -17.13 -0.02 4.08
C GLU A 136 -18.50 -0.28 4.73
N ASN A 137 -19.58 -0.27 3.96
CA ASN A 137 -20.93 -0.51 4.46
C ASN A 137 -21.78 -1.14 3.35
N ILE A 138 -21.63 -2.45 3.17
CA ILE A 138 -22.26 -3.19 2.07
C ILE A 138 -23.71 -3.50 2.47
N PRO A 139 -24.73 -3.02 1.75
CA PRO A 139 -26.14 -3.17 2.10
C PRO A 139 -26.70 -4.57 1.75
N LEU A 140 -25.96 -5.62 2.11
CA LEU A 140 -26.33 -7.03 1.95
C LEU A 140 -26.22 -7.75 3.29
N SER A 141 -27.00 -8.81 3.45
CA SER A 141 -26.95 -9.67 4.63
C SER A 141 -25.64 -10.46 4.70
N ASP A 142 -25.33 -10.95 5.89
CA ASP A 142 -24.19 -11.82 6.13
C ASP A 142 -24.30 -13.11 5.30
N ALA A 143 -23.18 -13.61 4.79
CA ALA A 143 -23.11 -14.86 4.03
C ALA A 143 -24.17 -14.98 2.90
N SER A 144 -24.42 -13.89 2.19
CA SER A 144 -25.46 -13.79 1.16
C SER A 144 -24.97 -14.03 -0.27
N VAL A 145 -23.67 -13.90 -0.53
CA VAL A 145 -23.08 -14.06 -1.87
C VAL A 145 -22.05 -15.18 -1.93
N ASP A 146 -21.92 -15.82 -3.09
CA ASP A 146 -20.99 -16.91 -3.35
C ASP A 146 -19.61 -16.40 -3.81
N VAL A 147 -19.61 -15.31 -4.57
CA VAL A 147 -18.40 -14.69 -5.12
C VAL A 147 -18.42 -13.17 -4.99
N ILE A 148 -17.27 -12.59 -4.67
CA ILE A 148 -17.03 -11.15 -4.76
C ILE A 148 -16.05 -10.87 -5.90
N VAL A 149 -16.39 -9.91 -6.76
CA VAL A 149 -15.48 -9.29 -7.72
C VAL A 149 -15.26 -7.81 -7.37
N SER A 150 -14.09 -7.27 -7.67
CA SER A 150 -13.80 -5.84 -7.51
C SER A 150 -12.60 -5.42 -8.37
N ASN A 151 -12.62 -4.21 -8.89
CA ASN A 151 -11.61 -3.73 -9.84
C ASN A 151 -11.19 -2.28 -9.58
N GLY A 152 -10.01 -2.07 -9.01
CA GLY A 152 -9.43 -0.74 -8.78
C GLY A 152 -10.05 0.06 -7.63
N VAL A 153 -10.79 -0.59 -6.73
CA VAL A 153 -11.64 0.11 -5.75
C VAL A 153 -10.97 0.33 -4.41
N LEU A 154 -10.32 -0.69 -3.85
CA LEU A 154 -9.86 -0.63 -2.44
C LEU A 154 -8.82 0.46 -2.21
N ASN A 155 -8.03 0.84 -3.22
CA ASN A 155 -7.12 1.96 -3.11
C ASN A 155 -7.78 3.32 -2.87
N LEU A 156 -9.03 3.47 -3.29
CA LEU A 156 -9.83 4.68 -3.10
C LEU A 156 -10.55 4.71 -1.74
N VAL A 157 -10.64 3.55 -1.08
CA VAL A 157 -11.37 3.37 0.19
C VAL A 157 -10.55 3.93 1.36
N PRO A 158 -11.08 4.90 2.13
CA PRO A 158 -10.40 5.45 3.31
C PRO A 158 -10.07 4.39 4.38
N ASP A 159 -11.02 3.48 4.66
CA ASP A 159 -10.82 2.38 5.61
C ASP A 159 -10.85 1.02 4.91
N LYS A 160 -9.78 0.71 4.17
CA LYS A 160 -9.59 -0.58 3.47
C LYS A 160 -9.87 -1.79 4.36
N ARG A 161 -9.45 -1.74 5.64
CA ARG A 161 -9.65 -2.86 6.58
C ARG A 161 -11.12 -3.04 6.90
N ARG A 162 -11.89 -1.96 7.01
CA ARG A 162 -13.35 -2.05 7.18
C ARG A 162 -14.00 -2.64 5.93
N ALA A 163 -13.62 -2.18 4.74
CA ALA A 163 -14.12 -2.76 3.50
C ALA A 163 -13.82 -4.26 3.38
N MET A 164 -12.60 -4.69 3.67
CA MET A 164 -12.24 -6.12 3.66
C MET A 164 -13.05 -6.93 4.69
N ARG A 165 -13.39 -6.35 5.85
CA ARG A 165 -14.27 -7.02 6.83
C ARG A 165 -15.71 -7.11 6.35
N GLU A 166 -16.22 -6.08 5.67
CA GLU A 166 -17.55 -6.12 5.06
C GLU A 166 -17.63 -7.14 3.93
N MET A 167 -16.62 -7.19 3.06
CA MET A 167 -16.49 -8.23 2.03
C MET A 167 -16.45 -9.63 2.66
N PHE A 168 -15.70 -9.82 3.75
CA PHE A 168 -15.70 -11.08 4.50
C PHE A 168 -17.08 -11.41 5.10
N ARG A 169 -17.81 -10.40 5.60
CA ARG A 169 -19.12 -10.57 6.23
C ARG A 169 -20.17 -11.08 5.24
N VAL A 170 -20.24 -10.46 4.06
CA VAL A 170 -21.29 -10.77 3.07
C VAL A 170 -21.00 -12.01 2.24
N LEU A 171 -19.73 -12.37 2.03
CA LEU A 171 -19.35 -13.59 1.32
C LEU A 171 -19.70 -14.83 2.14
N ARG A 172 -20.19 -15.92 1.54
CA ARG A 172 -20.47 -17.19 2.24
C ARG A 172 -19.19 -17.87 2.74
N PRO A 173 -19.24 -18.69 3.82
CA PRO A 173 -18.12 -19.55 4.21
C PRO A 173 -17.66 -20.39 3.02
N GLY A 174 -16.36 -20.43 2.75
CA GLY A 174 -15.80 -21.10 1.58
C GLY A 174 -16.02 -20.36 0.24
N GLY A 175 -16.76 -19.24 0.22
CA GLY A 175 -16.97 -18.40 -0.96
C GLY A 175 -15.67 -17.78 -1.48
N ARG A 176 -15.68 -17.37 -2.75
CA ARG A 176 -14.47 -16.91 -3.47
C ARG A 176 -14.44 -15.40 -3.59
N MET A 177 -13.26 -14.82 -3.64
CA MET A 177 -13.07 -13.41 -3.94
C MET A 177 -11.96 -13.24 -4.98
N GLN A 178 -12.27 -12.46 -6.01
CA GLN A 178 -11.44 -12.22 -7.18
C GLN A 178 -11.31 -10.71 -7.36
N ILE A 179 -10.11 -10.15 -7.24
CA ILE A 179 -9.95 -8.69 -7.35
C ILE A 179 -8.77 -8.30 -8.23
N ALA A 180 -8.90 -7.17 -8.91
CA ALA A 180 -7.79 -6.47 -9.52
C ALA A 180 -7.56 -5.15 -8.80
N ASP A 181 -6.32 -4.85 -8.41
CA ASP A 181 -5.99 -3.58 -7.76
C ASP A 181 -4.52 -3.18 -7.98
N ILE A 182 -4.18 -1.94 -7.63
CA ILE A 182 -2.81 -1.42 -7.68
C ILE A 182 -2.09 -1.67 -6.35
N VAL A 183 -0.83 -2.08 -6.43
CA VAL A 183 0.08 -2.18 -5.28
C VAL A 183 1.41 -1.51 -5.59
N ILE A 184 2.13 -1.12 -4.54
CA ILE A 184 3.47 -0.53 -4.63
C ILE A 184 4.48 -1.42 -3.92
N LYS A 185 5.77 -1.32 -4.28
CA LYS A 185 6.85 -2.01 -3.56
C LYS A 185 7.53 -1.15 -2.52
N ARG A 186 7.38 0.17 -2.61
CA ARG A 186 7.98 1.15 -1.70
C ARG A 186 6.89 2.00 -1.05
N PRO A 187 6.96 2.26 0.27
CA PRO A 187 5.95 3.07 0.93
C PRO A 187 5.97 4.51 0.43
N VAL A 188 4.78 5.11 0.30
CA VAL A 188 4.62 6.52 -0.05
C VAL A 188 5.25 7.40 1.04
N THR A 189 6.02 8.40 0.64
CA THR A 189 6.62 9.38 1.56
C THR A 189 5.60 10.44 1.99
N PRO A 190 5.69 11.02 3.21
CA PRO A 190 4.73 12.01 3.70
C PRO A 190 4.53 13.20 2.76
N ASP A 191 5.58 13.61 2.05
CA ASP A 191 5.56 14.70 1.09
C ASP A 191 4.60 14.48 -0.10
N CYS A 192 4.21 13.21 -0.36
CA CYS A 192 3.27 12.84 -1.43
C CYS A 192 1.83 12.68 -0.91
N LEU A 193 1.60 12.76 0.41
CA LEU A 193 0.26 12.62 1.02
C LEU A 193 -0.58 13.90 0.91
N GLY A 194 0.05 15.04 0.61
CA GLY A 194 -0.59 16.36 0.58
C GLY A 194 -1.19 16.78 -0.76
N ASP A 195 -1.22 15.90 -1.78
CA ASP A 195 -1.87 16.18 -3.06
C ASP A 195 -3.06 15.23 -3.27
N PRO A 196 -4.31 15.73 -3.20
CA PRO A 196 -5.49 14.90 -3.36
C PRO A 196 -5.68 14.44 -4.80
N LYS A 197 -5.07 15.10 -5.79
CA LYS A 197 -5.09 14.65 -7.19
C LYS A 197 -4.30 13.36 -7.38
N LEU A 198 -3.18 13.20 -6.65
CA LEU A 198 -2.39 11.96 -6.64
C LEU A 198 -3.13 10.76 -5.98
N TRP A 199 -4.15 11.02 -5.16
CA TRP A 199 -4.99 9.97 -4.54
C TRP A 199 -5.97 9.36 -5.54
N ALA A 200 -6.58 10.21 -6.37
CA ALA A 200 -7.43 9.84 -7.49
C ALA A 200 -6.69 9.00 -8.56
N GLU A 201 -5.36 8.94 -8.54
CA GLU A 201 -4.54 8.10 -9.43
C GLU A 201 -4.33 6.67 -8.93
N CYS A 202 -4.97 6.26 -7.82
CA CYS A 202 -4.75 5.00 -7.12
C CYS A 202 -3.32 4.76 -6.59
N VAL A 203 -2.32 5.59 -6.92
CA VAL A 203 -0.92 5.40 -6.51
C VAL A 203 -0.66 5.80 -5.06
N VAL A 204 -1.25 6.90 -4.58
CA VAL A 204 -1.05 7.33 -3.18
C VAL A 204 -1.89 6.50 -2.21
N GLY A 205 -3.06 6.02 -2.68
CA GLY A 205 -3.88 5.04 -1.97
C GLY A 205 -3.29 3.64 -1.97
N ALA A 206 -2.37 3.33 -2.90
CA ALA A 206 -1.76 2.02 -3.02
C ALA A 206 -1.03 1.61 -1.74
N THR A 207 -1.24 0.36 -1.36
CA THR A 207 -0.56 -0.25 -0.21
C THR A 207 0.60 -1.08 -0.72
N VAL A 208 1.64 -1.21 0.12
CA VAL A 208 2.74 -2.12 -0.17
C VAL A 208 2.17 -3.53 -0.35
N ASP A 209 2.55 -4.23 -1.44
CA ASP A 209 1.86 -5.43 -1.88
C ASP A 209 1.75 -6.51 -0.80
N GLU A 210 2.81 -6.80 -0.05
CA GLU A 210 2.71 -7.82 1.01
C GLU A 210 1.88 -7.35 2.21
N ASP A 211 1.90 -6.06 2.55
CA ASP A 211 1.01 -5.51 3.58
C ASP A 211 -0.44 -5.60 3.11
N TYR A 212 -0.72 -5.42 1.81
CA TYR A 212 -2.04 -5.56 1.20
C TYR A 212 -2.55 -7.01 1.30
N LEU A 213 -1.74 -8.00 0.93
CA LEU A 213 -2.09 -9.42 1.09
C LEU A 213 -2.31 -9.80 2.56
N GLU A 214 -1.50 -9.26 3.47
CA GLU A 214 -1.67 -9.49 4.91
C GLU A 214 -2.96 -8.88 5.46
N MET A 215 -3.47 -7.77 4.89
CA MET A 215 -4.74 -7.21 5.33
C MET A 215 -5.91 -8.15 5.02
N PHE A 216 -5.91 -8.85 3.89
CA PHE A 216 -6.89 -9.89 3.61
C PHE A 216 -6.79 -11.07 4.58
N ARG A 217 -5.57 -11.55 4.87
CA ARG A 217 -5.36 -12.61 5.88
C ARG A 217 -5.78 -12.20 7.28
N ASP A 218 -5.59 -10.94 7.64
CA ASP A 218 -6.08 -10.37 8.90
C ASP A 218 -7.61 -10.31 8.95
N ALA A 219 -8.28 -10.10 7.80
CA ALA A 219 -9.74 -10.09 7.70
C ALA A 219 -10.37 -11.50 7.74
N GLY A 220 -9.59 -12.55 7.45
CA GLY A 220 -10.05 -13.95 7.49
C GLY A 220 -10.04 -14.65 6.14
N PHE A 221 -9.46 -14.04 5.11
CA PHE A 221 -9.28 -14.71 3.82
C PHE A 221 -8.07 -15.64 3.84
N GLU A 222 -8.25 -16.79 3.20
CA GLU A 222 -7.26 -17.84 3.02
C GLU A 222 -6.95 -17.99 1.53
N GLU A 223 -5.92 -18.79 1.21
CA GLU A 223 -5.50 -19.03 -0.18
C GLU A 223 -5.28 -17.73 -0.98
N VAL A 224 -4.77 -16.68 -0.31
CA VAL A 224 -4.54 -15.36 -0.91
C VAL A 224 -3.33 -15.43 -1.85
N GLU A 225 -3.61 -15.46 -3.15
CA GLU A 225 -2.64 -15.70 -4.21
C GLU A 225 -2.69 -14.63 -5.29
N VAL A 226 -1.52 -14.23 -5.78
CA VAL A 226 -1.36 -13.33 -6.92
C VAL A 226 -1.37 -14.16 -8.21
N VAL A 227 -2.42 -14.00 -9.01
CA VAL A 227 -2.62 -14.70 -10.28
C VAL A 227 -1.81 -14.02 -11.39
N ARG A 228 -1.75 -12.69 -11.36
CA ARG A 228 -1.01 -11.88 -12.33
C ARG A 228 -0.47 -10.63 -11.67
N SER A 229 0.68 -10.15 -12.15
CA SER A 229 1.21 -8.83 -11.85
C SER A 229 1.81 -8.21 -13.11
N PHE A 230 1.47 -6.95 -13.38
CA PHE A 230 1.92 -6.26 -14.59
C PHE A 230 1.99 -4.74 -14.39
N ASP A 231 2.73 -4.06 -15.27
CA ASP A 231 2.87 -2.60 -15.27
C ASP A 231 1.69 -1.96 -16.02
N TYR A 232 0.61 -1.68 -15.28
CA TYR A 232 -0.55 -0.93 -15.78
C TYR A 232 -0.19 0.52 -16.14
N PHE A 233 0.72 1.13 -15.39
CA PHE A 233 1.04 2.55 -15.55
C PHE A 233 1.90 2.82 -16.77
N ALA A 234 2.61 1.84 -17.32
CA ALA A 234 3.32 1.96 -18.61
C ALA A 234 2.44 2.56 -19.72
N HIS A 235 1.12 2.34 -19.65
CA HIS A 235 0.14 2.81 -20.63
C HIS A 235 -0.68 4.03 -20.18
N SER A 236 -0.40 4.62 -19.01
CA SER A 236 -1.07 5.86 -18.60
C SER A 236 -0.77 6.98 -19.61
N PRO A 237 -1.76 7.82 -19.98
CA PRO A 237 -1.53 8.97 -20.85
C PRO A 237 -0.63 10.02 -20.19
N SER A 238 -0.67 10.14 -18.86
CA SER A 238 0.07 11.14 -18.08
C SER A 238 1.54 10.76 -17.85
N PRO A 239 2.52 11.52 -18.38
CA PRO A 239 3.95 11.29 -18.12
C PRO A 239 4.32 11.37 -16.64
N GLU A 240 3.65 12.26 -15.91
CA GLU A 240 3.83 12.50 -14.48
C GLU A 240 3.40 11.26 -13.69
N THR A 241 2.21 10.72 -13.98
CA THR A 241 1.72 9.48 -13.37
C THR A 241 2.68 8.31 -13.67
N ARG A 242 3.22 8.21 -14.90
CA ARG A 242 4.24 7.21 -15.24
C ARG A 242 5.52 7.35 -14.43
N GLU A 243 5.99 8.57 -14.18
CA GLU A 243 7.18 8.81 -13.36
C GLU A 243 6.94 8.46 -11.89
N VAL A 244 5.80 8.91 -11.34
CA VAL A 244 5.40 8.65 -9.96
C VAL A 244 5.24 7.15 -9.73
N ALA A 245 4.52 6.44 -10.61
CA ALA A 245 4.34 4.98 -10.54
C ALA A 245 5.68 4.24 -10.53
N ARG A 246 6.60 4.60 -11.44
CA ARG A 246 7.96 4.02 -11.49
C ARG A 246 8.78 4.30 -10.22
N SER A 247 8.56 5.45 -9.56
CA SER A 247 9.30 5.79 -8.33
C SER A 247 8.95 4.86 -7.15
N PHE A 248 7.68 4.45 -7.08
CA PHE A 248 7.14 3.54 -6.07
C PHE A 248 7.13 2.06 -6.50
N ASP A 249 7.51 1.78 -7.76
CA ASP A 249 7.42 0.46 -8.39
C ASP A 249 5.98 -0.08 -8.27
N ALA A 250 5.04 0.76 -8.75
CA ALA A 250 3.61 0.51 -8.74
C ALA A 250 3.22 -0.46 -9.86
N ARG A 251 2.40 -1.45 -9.53
CA ARG A 251 1.96 -2.50 -10.46
C ARG A 251 0.50 -2.84 -10.20
N ALA A 252 -0.21 -3.24 -11.26
CA ALA A 252 -1.49 -3.92 -11.09
C ALA A 252 -1.23 -5.36 -10.67
N ILE A 253 -2.09 -5.88 -9.80
CA ILE A 253 -2.15 -7.27 -9.41
C ILE A 253 -3.58 -7.79 -9.53
N GLU A 254 -3.71 -9.04 -9.94
CA GLU A 254 -4.95 -9.80 -9.92
C GLU A 254 -4.83 -10.87 -8.85
N LEU A 255 -5.79 -10.90 -7.94
CA LEU A 255 -5.79 -11.76 -6.77
C LEU A 255 -6.95 -12.74 -6.79
N ARG A 256 -6.69 -13.95 -6.31
CA ARG A 256 -7.70 -14.90 -5.89
C ARG A 256 -7.55 -15.19 -4.41
N MET A 257 -8.67 -15.40 -3.74
CA MET A 257 -8.71 -15.81 -2.33
C MET A 257 -10.04 -16.45 -1.99
N ARG A 258 -10.10 -17.08 -0.82
CA ARG A 258 -11.29 -17.75 -0.32
C ARG A 258 -11.63 -17.30 1.10
N ARG A 259 -12.91 -17.20 1.42
CA ARG A 259 -13.35 -16.93 2.79
C ARG A 259 -13.13 -18.18 3.64
N ALA A 260 -12.44 -18.04 4.77
CA ALA A 260 -12.36 -19.12 5.76
C ALA A 260 -13.75 -19.51 6.29
N GLU A 261 -13.90 -20.76 6.73
CA GLU A 261 -15.15 -21.26 7.34
C GLU A 261 -15.53 -20.48 8.59
N THR A 262 -14.53 -20.09 9.37
CA THR A 262 -14.72 -19.37 10.64
C THR A 262 -13.95 -18.06 10.64
N PRO A 263 -14.52 -16.98 11.21
CA PRO A 263 -13.81 -15.72 11.36
C PRO A 263 -12.55 -15.90 12.25
N PRO A 264 -11.47 -15.17 11.96
CA PRO A 264 -10.25 -15.28 12.73
C PRO A 264 -10.46 -14.78 14.17
N ARG A 265 -10.02 -15.57 15.15
CA ARG A 265 -10.02 -15.14 16.56
C ARG A 265 -9.11 -13.92 16.73
N TRP A 266 -9.54 -12.97 17.56
CA TRP A 266 -8.78 -11.73 17.81
C TRP A 266 -7.35 -11.99 18.28
N ILE A 267 -7.13 -13.03 19.10
CA ILE A 267 -5.80 -13.46 19.57
C ILE A 267 -4.93 -13.90 18.39
N GLY A 268 -5.51 -14.66 17.45
CA GLY A 268 -4.80 -15.12 16.25
C GLY A 268 -4.40 -13.95 15.34
N VAL A 269 -5.28 -12.96 15.18
CA VAL A 269 -4.97 -11.73 14.43
C VAL A 269 -3.87 -10.94 15.14
N LEU A 270 -3.95 -10.78 16.46
CA LEU A 270 -2.92 -10.08 17.24
C LEU A 270 -1.56 -10.79 17.12
N ALA A 271 -1.52 -12.10 17.31
CA ALA A 271 -0.31 -12.92 17.18
C ALA A 271 0.33 -12.77 15.79
N ARG A 272 -0.47 -12.75 14.72
CA ARG A 272 0.03 -12.49 13.35
C ARG A 272 0.62 -11.08 13.21
N ARG A 273 -0.04 -10.06 13.78
CA ARG A 273 0.40 -8.66 13.74
C ARG A 273 1.70 -8.41 14.51
N VAL A 274 1.88 -9.05 15.65
CA VAL A 274 3.09 -8.91 16.48
C VAL A 274 4.17 -9.94 16.16
N SER A 275 3.98 -10.75 15.11
CA SER A 275 4.94 -11.81 14.77
C SER A 275 6.33 -11.21 14.47
N PRO A 276 7.42 -11.74 15.07
CA PRO A 276 8.77 -11.20 14.90
C PRO A 276 9.20 -11.10 13.43
N LYS A 277 8.80 -12.10 12.62
CA LYS A 277 9.08 -12.12 11.16
C LYS A 277 8.44 -10.94 10.44
N ARG A 278 7.19 -10.59 10.75
CA ARG A 278 6.47 -9.46 10.16
C ARG A 278 7.09 -8.13 10.60
N LEU A 279 7.38 -8.00 11.90
CA LEU A 279 8.00 -6.80 12.45
C LEU A 279 9.38 -6.53 11.83
N ALA A 280 10.23 -7.57 11.74
CA ALA A 280 11.54 -7.48 11.10
C ALA A 280 11.45 -7.04 9.63
N ARG A 281 10.49 -7.60 8.87
CA ARG A 281 10.25 -7.18 7.47
C ARG A 281 9.83 -5.71 7.38
N GLN A 282 8.92 -5.25 8.24
CA GLN A 282 8.48 -3.85 8.27
C GLN A 282 9.61 -2.89 8.64
N ILE A 283 10.41 -3.22 9.64
CA ILE A 283 11.61 -2.45 10.03
C ILE A 283 12.59 -2.35 8.86
N GLY A 284 12.85 -3.46 8.17
CA GLY A 284 13.74 -3.49 7.01
C GLY A 284 13.27 -2.63 5.84
N ARG A 285 11.98 -2.65 5.53
CA ARG A 285 11.40 -1.84 4.44
C ARG A 285 11.45 -0.35 4.71
N ARG A 286 11.19 0.04 5.96
CA ARG A 286 11.32 1.45 6.38
C ARG A 286 12.77 1.89 6.52
N GLY A 287 13.74 1.00 6.30
CA GLY A 287 15.16 1.30 6.49
C GLY A 287 15.52 1.60 7.95
N MET A 288 14.71 1.13 8.90
CA MET A 288 14.82 1.48 10.32
C MET A 288 15.81 0.59 11.09
N TRP A 289 16.47 -0.38 10.45
CA TRP A 289 17.43 -1.26 11.13
C TRP A 289 18.53 -0.48 11.86
N GLY A 290 19.02 0.61 11.27
CA GLY A 290 20.02 1.47 11.93
C GLY A 290 19.45 2.17 13.17
N ILE A 291 18.20 2.62 13.12
CA ILE A 291 17.49 3.24 14.25
C ILE A 291 17.25 2.22 15.37
N VAL A 292 16.84 1.00 15.02
CA VAL A 292 16.60 -0.07 16.01
C VAL A 292 17.90 -0.49 16.68
N ALA A 293 18.97 -0.72 15.91
CA ALA A 293 20.27 -1.06 16.47
C ALA A 293 20.82 0.05 17.39
N PHE A 294 20.69 1.30 16.97
CA PHE A 294 21.05 2.46 17.79
C PHE A 294 20.22 2.56 19.07
N ALA A 295 18.89 2.40 18.98
CA ALA A 295 18.00 2.45 20.14
C ALA A 295 18.34 1.34 21.14
N LEU A 296 18.65 0.13 20.67
CA LEU A 296 19.12 -0.96 21.53
C LEU A 296 20.44 -0.60 22.21
N ALA A 297 21.41 -0.01 21.49
CA ALA A 297 22.67 0.44 22.07
C ALA A 297 22.46 1.51 23.15
N ALA A 298 21.60 2.51 22.88
CA ALA A 298 21.30 3.60 23.80
C ALA A 298 20.54 3.11 25.05
N VAL A 299 19.58 2.18 24.89
CA VAL A 299 18.85 1.57 26.01
C VAL A 299 19.78 0.68 26.83
N ALA A 300 20.65 -0.10 26.20
CA ALA A 300 21.63 -0.93 26.91
C ALA A 300 22.59 -0.07 27.75
N CYS A 301 22.98 1.11 27.25
CA CYS A 301 23.83 2.05 27.97
C CYS A 301 23.04 2.82 29.04
N TYR A 302 22.20 3.78 28.64
CA TYR A 302 21.56 4.73 29.55
C TYR A 302 20.31 4.17 30.23
N GLY A 303 19.59 3.27 29.55
CA GLY A 303 18.38 2.64 30.10
C GLY A 303 18.69 1.68 31.25
N ALA A 304 19.77 0.89 31.12
CA ALA A 304 20.24 0.01 32.19
C ALA A 304 20.67 0.82 33.43
N ILE A 305 21.41 1.92 33.25
CA ILE A 305 21.81 2.82 34.34
C ILE A 305 20.57 3.39 35.06
N ALA A 306 19.60 3.90 34.30
CA ALA A 306 18.37 4.44 34.87
C ALA A 306 17.54 3.39 35.63
N ALA A 307 17.46 2.17 35.10
CA ALA A 307 16.78 1.05 35.76
C ALA A 307 17.47 0.63 37.06
N LEU A 308 18.80 0.53 37.06
CA LEU A 308 19.59 0.24 38.26
C LEU A 308 19.44 1.33 39.32
N ALA A 309 19.48 2.61 38.92
CA ALA A 309 19.25 3.73 39.82
C ALA A 309 17.84 3.68 40.44
N GLY A 310 16.82 3.35 39.64
CA GLY A 310 15.44 3.19 40.12
C GLY A 310 15.26 2.01 41.07
N LEU A 311 15.87 0.86 40.77
CA LEU A 311 15.85 -0.31 41.65
C LEU A 311 16.59 -0.04 42.96
N SER A 312 17.69 0.72 42.92
CA SER A 312 18.43 1.14 44.11
C SER A 312 17.56 2.01 45.03
N LEU A 313 16.71 2.89 44.49
CA LEU A 313 15.72 3.65 45.28
C LEU A 313 14.67 2.74 45.95
N LEU A 314 14.42 1.56 45.41
CA LEU A 314 13.55 0.54 46.00
C LEU A 314 14.29 -0.42 46.95
N GLY A 315 15.58 -0.17 47.23
CA GLY A 315 16.42 -1.00 48.08
C GLY A 315 16.93 -2.28 47.42
N ILE A 316 16.80 -2.40 46.09
CA ILE A 316 17.27 -3.56 45.31
C ILE A 316 18.60 -3.19 44.64
N SER A 317 19.68 -3.82 45.07
CA SER A 317 20.98 -3.71 44.42
C SER A 317 21.20 -4.89 43.45
N LEU A 318 21.39 -4.57 42.17
CA LEU A 318 21.83 -5.52 41.15
C LEU A 318 23.22 -5.13 40.69
N THR A 319 24.13 -6.10 40.64
CA THR A 319 25.47 -5.93 40.07
C THR A 319 25.46 -6.42 38.63
N LEU A 320 25.81 -5.56 37.68
CA LEU A 320 26.10 -5.96 36.31
C LEU A 320 27.59 -6.29 36.20
N ASP A 321 27.92 -7.31 35.40
CA ASP A 321 29.30 -7.58 35.03
C ASP A 321 29.75 -6.54 34.01
N ASP A 322 30.76 -5.75 34.38
CA ASP A 322 31.27 -4.63 33.57
C ASP A 322 31.76 -5.12 32.19
N GLY A 323 32.40 -6.29 32.12
CA GLY A 323 32.91 -6.85 30.88
C GLY A 323 31.80 -7.25 29.92
N VAL A 324 30.77 -7.93 30.44
CA VAL A 324 29.60 -8.34 29.64
C VAL A 324 28.82 -7.11 29.17
N TRP A 325 28.66 -6.11 30.03
CA TRP A 325 27.88 -4.91 29.73
C TRP A 325 28.59 -4.01 28.69
N SER A 326 29.89 -3.76 28.86
CA SER A 326 30.71 -3.02 27.89
C SER A 326 30.80 -3.75 26.53
N ALA A 327 30.92 -5.07 26.53
CA ALA A 327 30.91 -5.87 25.31
C ALA A 327 29.55 -5.78 24.57
N ALA A 328 28.44 -5.78 25.30
CA ALA A 328 27.10 -5.64 24.72
C ALA A 328 26.90 -4.26 24.06
N ILE A 329 27.29 -3.18 24.74
CA ILE A 329 27.20 -1.81 24.21
C ILE A 329 28.08 -1.65 22.98
N GLY A 330 29.35 -2.08 23.05
CA GLY A 330 30.30 -2.02 21.94
C GLY A 330 29.82 -2.84 20.73
N GLY A 331 29.32 -4.07 20.97
CA GLY A 331 28.76 -4.92 19.93
C GLY A 331 27.56 -4.31 19.21
N LEU A 332 26.63 -3.68 19.94
CA LEU A 332 25.48 -3.00 19.36
C LEU A 332 25.88 -1.72 18.59
N ALA A 333 26.88 -0.98 19.06
CA ALA A 333 27.43 0.17 18.34
C ALA A 333 28.08 -0.25 17.01
N VAL A 334 28.87 -1.32 17.01
CA VAL A 334 29.47 -1.88 15.79
C VAL A 334 28.40 -2.41 14.84
N ALA A 335 27.41 -3.15 15.35
CA ALA A 335 26.28 -3.63 14.55
C ALA A 335 25.53 -2.47 13.89
N THR A 336 25.33 -1.36 14.62
CA THR A 336 24.71 -0.13 14.09
C THR A 336 25.54 0.45 12.94
N ALA A 337 26.87 0.57 13.12
CA ALA A 337 27.77 1.06 12.09
C ALA A 337 27.77 0.17 10.83
N LEU A 338 27.77 -1.15 11.00
CA LEU A 338 27.69 -2.11 9.89
C LEU A 338 26.36 -2.00 9.12
N VAL A 339 25.24 -1.82 9.81
CA VAL A 339 23.92 -1.63 9.19
C VAL A 339 23.88 -0.34 8.37
N VAL A 340 24.46 0.75 8.88
CA VAL A 340 24.60 2.02 8.16
C VAL A 340 25.53 1.85 6.96
N ALA A 341 26.69 1.19 7.13
CA ALA A 341 27.65 0.93 6.07
C ALA A 341 27.06 0.10 4.92
N ALA A 342 26.25 -0.92 5.24
CA ALA A 342 25.54 -1.72 4.23
C ALA A 342 24.57 -0.87 3.38
N GLY A 343 24.10 0.26 3.90
CA GLY A 343 23.29 1.25 3.20
C GLY A 343 23.97 1.93 2.02
N TRP A 344 25.30 2.01 2.07
CA TRP A 344 26.10 2.64 1.02
C TRP A 344 25.79 2.08 -0.37
N ARG A 345 25.54 0.77 -0.49
CA ARG A 345 25.16 0.13 -1.76
C ARG A 345 23.90 0.74 -2.39
N LYS A 346 23.00 1.31 -1.58
CA LYS A 346 21.73 1.90 -2.04
C LYS A 346 21.84 3.37 -2.44
N HIS A 347 22.68 4.17 -1.77
CA HIS A 347 22.71 5.62 -1.99
C HIS A 347 24.09 6.21 -2.33
N ARG A 348 25.16 5.40 -2.32
CA ARG A 348 26.54 5.76 -2.71
C ARG A 348 27.11 7.00 -2.00
N ARG A 349 26.71 7.29 -0.75
CA ARG A 349 27.25 8.41 0.05
C ARG A 349 28.00 7.87 1.26
N TRP A 350 29.21 8.39 1.49
CA TRP A 350 30.08 7.93 2.58
C TRP A 350 29.83 8.62 3.92
N GLY A 351 29.24 9.83 3.92
CA GLY A 351 29.02 10.65 5.12
C GLY A 351 28.34 9.90 6.29
N PRO A 352 27.18 9.24 6.09
CA PRO A 352 26.52 8.48 7.15
C PRO A 352 27.40 7.38 7.75
N THR A 353 28.11 6.64 6.88
CA THR A 353 29.01 5.56 7.30
C THR A 353 30.19 6.11 8.12
N MET A 354 30.79 7.23 7.70
CA MET A 354 31.90 7.83 8.44
C MET A 354 31.49 8.27 9.85
N LEU A 355 30.32 8.91 9.97
CA LEU A 355 29.79 9.31 11.28
C LEU A 355 29.49 8.09 12.17
N ALA A 356 28.88 7.05 11.60
CA ALA A 356 28.54 5.84 12.36
C ALA A 356 29.78 5.06 12.80
N VAL A 357 30.77 4.91 11.93
CA VAL A 357 32.06 4.28 12.28
C VAL A 357 32.81 5.13 13.31
N GLY A 358 32.90 6.44 13.12
CA GLY A 358 33.54 7.34 14.08
C GLY A 358 32.90 7.29 15.46
N GLY A 359 31.56 7.33 15.52
CA GLY A 359 30.81 7.18 16.77
C GLY A 359 31.02 5.82 17.43
N SER A 360 30.96 4.73 16.66
CA SER A 360 31.20 3.36 17.17
C SER A 360 32.62 3.18 17.69
N THR A 361 33.62 3.74 17.03
CA THR A 361 35.02 3.68 17.48
C THR A 361 35.21 4.43 18.79
N LEU A 362 34.58 5.60 18.94
CA LEU A 362 34.67 6.38 20.17
C LEU A 362 34.01 5.67 21.36
N ILE A 363 32.85 5.05 21.14
CA ILE A 363 32.18 4.20 22.15
C ILE A 363 33.08 3.00 22.51
N GLY A 364 33.64 2.31 21.50
CA GLY A 364 34.55 1.19 21.74
C GLY A 364 35.79 1.59 22.55
N TYR A 365 36.36 2.76 22.27
CA TYR A 365 37.48 3.31 23.05
C TYR A 365 37.08 3.53 24.51
N THR A 366 35.91 4.12 24.77
CA THR A 366 35.44 4.34 26.15
C THR A 366 35.11 3.06 26.91
N MET A 367 34.75 2.00 26.20
CA MET A 367 34.40 0.70 26.79
C MET A 367 35.63 -0.19 27.06
N ILE A 368 36.69 -0.07 26.26
CA ILE A 368 37.84 -1.00 26.31
C ILE A 368 39.09 -0.34 26.89
N VAL A 369 39.32 0.95 26.63
CA VAL A 369 40.60 1.61 26.95
C VAL A 369 40.48 2.50 28.18
N ALA A 370 39.62 3.52 28.11
CA ALA A 370 39.48 4.50 29.17
C ALA A 370 38.09 5.15 29.15
N TYR A 371 37.32 4.93 30.22
CA TYR A 371 35.97 5.49 30.33
C TYR A 371 36.01 7.01 30.51
N HIS A 372 35.32 7.73 29.63
CA HIS A 372 35.12 9.17 29.73
C HIS A 372 33.71 9.52 29.23
N GLY A 373 32.81 9.91 30.14
CA GLY A 373 31.39 10.08 29.82
C GLY A 373 31.11 11.10 28.70
N LEU A 374 31.91 12.16 28.58
CA LEU A 374 31.79 13.12 27.47
C LEU A 374 32.13 12.51 26.11
N LEU A 375 33.13 11.61 26.04
CA LEU A 375 33.51 10.93 24.81
C LEU A 375 32.46 9.88 24.42
N GLU A 376 31.92 9.17 25.40
CA GLU A 376 30.80 8.23 25.19
C GLU A 376 29.58 8.95 24.62
N ALA A 377 29.16 10.06 25.25
CA ALA A 377 28.05 10.87 24.78
C ALA A 377 28.28 11.44 23.37
N ALA A 378 29.50 11.92 23.08
CA ALA A 378 29.87 12.35 21.73
C ALA A 378 29.83 11.20 20.72
N GLY A 379 30.23 9.99 21.13
CA GLY A 379 30.18 8.78 20.32
C GLY A 379 28.75 8.40 19.94
N PHE A 380 27.83 8.41 20.92
CA PHE A 380 26.40 8.21 20.66
C PHE A 380 25.80 9.31 19.80
N ALA A 381 26.20 10.58 19.97
CA ALA A 381 25.72 11.69 19.15
C ALA A 381 26.14 11.53 17.67
N LEU A 382 27.40 11.15 17.41
CA LEU A 382 27.89 10.86 16.06
C LEU A 382 27.18 9.65 15.45
N LEU A 383 27.00 8.58 16.24
CA LEU A 383 26.28 7.38 15.80
C LEU A 383 24.81 7.71 15.46
N ALA A 384 24.13 8.51 16.28
CA ALA A 384 22.78 8.99 16.04
C ALA A 384 22.69 9.83 14.76
N ALA A 385 23.64 10.75 14.55
CA ALA A 385 23.69 11.60 13.36
C ALA A 385 23.88 10.76 12.08
N GLY A 386 24.79 9.77 12.11
CA GLY A 386 25.00 8.83 11.00
C GLY A 386 23.74 8.01 10.69
N VAL A 387 23.10 7.46 11.71
CA VAL A 387 21.85 6.68 11.58
C VAL A 387 20.71 7.52 11.02
N PHE A 388 20.49 8.73 11.54
CA PHE A 388 19.40 9.59 11.08
C PHE A 388 19.63 10.09 9.65
N TRP A 389 20.89 10.36 9.28
CA TRP A 389 21.25 10.74 7.92
C TRP A 389 21.03 9.57 6.94
N ASP A 390 21.51 8.37 7.26
CA ASP A 390 21.27 7.16 6.46
C ASP A 390 19.77 6.88 6.30
N TYR A 391 19.02 6.95 7.41
CA TYR A 391 17.57 6.78 7.38
C TYR A 391 16.87 7.80 6.48
N ARG A 392 17.21 9.10 6.58
CA ARG A 392 16.66 10.12 5.68
C ARG A 392 17.00 9.80 4.23
N ILE A 393 18.25 9.51 3.90
CA ILE A 393 18.63 9.21 2.52
C ILE A 393 17.86 7.99 2.01
N ARG A 394 17.79 6.90 2.76
CA ARG A 394 17.05 5.69 2.35
C ARG A 394 15.56 5.95 2.18
N ARG A 395 14.98 6.85 2.96
CA ARG A 395 13.58 7.27 2.84
C ARG A 395 13.34 8.14 1.59
N TYR A 396 14.32 8.94 1.19
CA TYR A 396 14.22 9.85 0.05
C TYR A 396 14.83 9.33 -1.26
N ALA A 397 15.56 8.20 -1.24
CA ALA A 397 16.22 7.59 -2.41
C ALA A 397 15.26 7.10 -3.52
N GLY A 398 13.95 7.38 -3.40
CA GLY A 398 12.95 7.14 -4.43
C GLY A 398 11.96 8.30 -4.63
N SER A 399 12.12 9.47 -3.98
CA SER A 399 11.17 10.57 -4.20
C SER A 399 11.49 11.32 -5.50
N PRO A 400 10.49 11.82 -6.26
CA PRO A 400 10.70 12.61 -7.46
C PRO A 400 11.63 13.82 -7.24
N ARG A 401 11.58 14.44 -6.05
CA ARG A 401 12.46 15.56 -5.66
C ARG A 401 13.94 15.21 -5.62
N ALA A 402 14.32 13.98 -5.28
CA ALA A 402 15.73 13.57 -5.27
C ALA A 402 16.35 13.53 -6.67
N ARG A 403 15.53 13.34 -7.73
CA ARG A 403 15.96 13.40 -9.13
C ARG A 403 15.92 14.82 -9.71
N GLY A 404 14.98 15.66 -9.26
CA GLY A 404 14.86 17.05 -9.70
C GLY A 404 16.01 17.98 -9.27
N VAL A 405 16.71 17.66 -8.17
CA VAL A 405 17.89 18.46 -7.74
C VAL A 405 19.12 18.13 -8.59
N ALA A 406 19.27 16.90 -9.10
CA ALA A 406 20.39 16.53 -9.95
C ALA A 406 20.29 17.08 -11.39
N GLY A 407 19.09 17.44 -11.86
CA GLY A 407 18.87 17.98 -13.22
C GLY A 407 18.89 19.50 -13.32
N ARG A 408 18.82 20.23 -12.19
CA ARG A 408 18.87 21.71 -12.21
C ARG A 408 20.30 22.26 -12.33
N ASP A 409 21.30 21.49 -11.89
CA ASP A 409 22.69 21.91 -11.97
C ASP A 409 23.30 21.70 -13.37
N SER A 410 22.66 20.91 -14.24
CA SER A 410 23.11 20.67 -15.63
C SER A 410 22.38 21.50 -16.70
N ALA A 411 21.26 22.16 -16.36
CA ALA A 411 20.47 22.94 -17.32
C ALA A 411 20.78 24.44 -17.31
N ALA A 412 21.59 24.93 -16.37
CA ALA A 412 21.95 26.35 -16.25
C ALA A 412 23.07 26.81 -17.22
N ALA A 413 23.48 25.97 -18.19
CA ALA A 413 24.59 26.26 -19.11
C ALA A 413 24.23 26.20 -20.61
N ALA A 414 22.95 26.38 -20.98
CA ALA A 414 22.54 26.44 -22.39
C ALA A 414 21.82 27.76 -22.73
N ASN A 415 22.66 28.74 -23.12
CA ASN A 415 22.47 29.80 -24.12
C ASN A 415 21.08 30.50 -24.29
N PRO A 416 20.92 31.76 -23.86
CA PRO A 416 19.76 32.60 -24.18
C PRO A 416 20.02 33.45 -25.45
N SER A 417 19.85 32.88 -26.64
CA SER A 417 19.80 33.70 -27.87
C SER A 417 19.14 32.95 -29.04
N ALA A 418 17.81 32.93 -29.08
CA ALA A 418 17.04 32.68 -30.31
C ALA A 418 15.54 32.98 -30.09
N LEU A 419 15.18 34.26 -29.95
CA LEU A 419 13.82 34.75 -30.20
C LEU A 419 13.94 36.20 -30.71
N THR A 420 14.14 36.33 -32.02
CA THR A 420 13.75 37.48 -32.84
C THR A 420 13.32 36.95 -34.20
#